data_AF-A0A2V9CTB9-F1
#
_entry.id   AF-A0A2V9CTB9-F1
#
_cell.length_a   1.000
_cell.length_b   1.000
_cell.length_c   1.000
_cell.angle_alpha   90.00
_cell.angle_beta   90.00
_cell.angle_gamma   90.00
#
_symmetry.space_group_name_H-M   'P 1'
#
loop_
_entity.id
_entity.type
_entity.pdbx_description
1 polymer ?
#
loop_
_entity_poly.entity_id
_entity_poly.type
_entity_poly.pdbx_seq_one_letter_code
_entity_poly.pdbx_strand_id
1 'polypeptide(L)'
;MALVRITHWIIVLSVLGLLVTGTGILVSHPRLYWGETGGVGTPSLIDLPIPFIIGPSVWNRPFHFLFAWVLVLTGLTYMVGSFITQHFRKDLLPAKADLRWNRIVGVVSDHLRWKRREADAASTYNVVQRLTYLAVVFGLFPAILWTGLAMSFGVTSVFPILATALGGHQSARTLHFACVVLLLLFVIVHILMLCLAGFWRSVRTMITG
;
A
#
# COMPACT_ATOMS: atom_id res chain seq x y z
N MET A 1 -16.73 -12.90 7.15
CA MET A 1 -17.73 -12.57 6.11
C MET A 1 -17.12 -12.83 4.73
N ALA A 2 -17.84 -13.49 3.80
CA ALA A 2 -17.32 -13.80 2.45
C ALA A 2 -16.85 -12.54 1.69
N LEU A 3 -17.53 -11.41 1.88
CA LEU A 3 -17.17 -10.11 1.33
C LEU A 3 -15.71 -9.72 1.62
N VAL A 4 -15.27 -9.87 2.87
CA VAL A 4 -13.90 -9.52 3.30
C VAL A 4 -12.87 -10.39 2.59
N ARG A 5 -13.14 -11.69 2.43
CA ARG A 5 -12.21 -12.61 1.76
C ARG A 5 -12.12 -12.29 0.26
N ILE A 6 -13.27 -12.10 -0.40
CA ILE A 6 -13.32 -11.80 -1.83
C ILE A 6 -12.60 -10.48 -2.14
N THR A 7 -12.96 -9.42 -1.42
CA THR A 7 -12.32 -8.10 -1.59
C THR A 7 -10.82 -8.16 -1.29
N HIS A 8 -10.40 -8.90 -0.25
CA HIS A 8 -8.98 -9.11 0.04
C HIS A 8 -8.24 -9.77 -1.12
N TRP A 9 -8.76 -10.86 -1.69
CA TRP A 9 -8.09 -11.54 -2.81
C TRP A 9 -8.03 -10.68 -4.07
N ILE A 10 -9.08 -9.89 -4.35
CA ILE A 10 -9.05 -8.92 -5.45
C ILE A 10 -8.00 -7.83 -5.20
N ILE A 11 -7.88 -7.33 -3.96
CA ILE A 11 -6.84 -6.36 -3.58
C ILE A 11 -5.45 -6.97 -3.78
N VAL A 12 -5.21 -8.21 -3.32
CA VAL A 12 -3.92 -8.90 -3.50
C VAL A 12 -3.55 -9.00 -4.98
N LEU A 13 -4.47 -9.48 -5.82
CA LEU A 13 -4.21 -9.61 -7.26
C LEU A 13 -3.97 -8.24 -7.92
N SER A 14 -4.71 -7.21 -7.49
CA SER A 14 -4.54 -5.85 -8.00
C SER A 14 -3.18 -5.27 -7.60
N VAL A 15 -2.76 -5.45 -6.34
CA VAL A 15 -1.44 -5.01 -5.87
C VAL A 15 -0.32 -5.70 -6.64
N LEU A 16 -0.43 -7.02 -6.90
CA LEU A 16 0.56 -7.73 -7.71
C LEU A 16 0.63 -7.19 -9.14
N GLY A 17 -0.53 -6.97 -9.78
CA GLY A 17 -0.60 -6.36 -11.12
C GLY A 17 0.01 -4.95 -11.16
N LEU A 18 -0.28 -4.13 -10.14
CA LEU A 18 0.28 -2.79 -9.98
C LEU A 18 1.80 -2.82 -9.77
N LEU A 19 2.33 -3.76 -9.01
CA LEU A 19 3.76 -3.90 -8.77
C LEU A 19 4.51 -4.30 -10.05
N VAL A 20 3.99 -5.28 -10.80
CA VAL A 20 4.59 -5.72 -12.07
C VAL A 20 4.60 -4.58 -13.08
N THR A 21 3.44 -3.97 -13.31
CA THR A 21 3.30 -2.86 -14.27
C THR A 21 4.06 -1.61 -13.82
N GLY A 22 4.04 -1.28 -12.53
CA GLY A 22 4.76 -0.16 -11.95
C GLY A 22 6.28 -0.31 -12.05
N THR A 23 6.80 -1.52 -11.83
CA THR A 23 8.23 -1.83 -12.05
C THR A 23 8.59 -1.62 -13.52
N GLY A 24 7.75 -2.09 -14.44
CA GLY A 24 7.96 -1.87 -15.87
C GLY A 24 7.89 -0.40 -16.29
N ILE A 25 7.09 0.43 -15.62
CA ILE A 25 7.09 1.89 -15.79
C ILE A 25 8.40 2.49 -15.24
N LEU A 26 8.84 2.06 -14.06
CA LEU A 26 10.05 2.57 -13.41
C LEU A 26 11.32 2.27 -14.20
N VAL A 27 11.46 1.05 -14.71
CA VAL A 27 12.59 0.62 -15.55
C VAL A 27 12.68 1.42 -16.86
N SER A 28 11.54 1.94 -17.36
CA SER A 28 11.53 2.84 -18.53
C SER A 28 12.05 4.25 -18.25
N HIS A 29 12.25 4.60 -16.99
CA HIS A 29 12.91 5.84 -16.61
C HIS A 29 13.42 5.73 -15.16
N PRO A 30 14.56 5.09 -14.88
CA PRO A 30 14.96 4.74 -13.52
C PRO A 30 15.60 5.90 -12.74
N ARG A 31 15.13 7.13 -12.98
CA ARG A 31 15.62 8.36 -12.33
C ARG A 31 14.47 9.13 -11.72
N LEU A 32 14.60 9.52 -10.47
CA LEU A 32 13.61 10.30 -9.74
C LEU A 32 14.05 11.76 -9.65
N TYR A 33 13.10 12.67 -9.75
CA TYR A 33 13.36 14.12 -9.73
C TYR A 33 12.43 14.80 -8.74
N TRP A 34 12.73 16.06 -8.44
CA TRP A 34 11.88 16.93 -7.65
C TRP A 34 11.52 18.15 -8.49
N GLY A 35 10.25 18.56 -8.42
CA GLY A 35 9.69 19.66 -9.19
C GLY A 35 8.71 19.21 -10.28
N GLU A 36 8.52 20.10 -11.26
CA GLU A 36 7.58 19.89 -12.37
C GLU A 36 8.18 19.04 -13.49
N THR A 37 9.44 19.29 -13.84
CA THR A 37 10.13 18.70 -14.98
C THR A 37 11.32 17.85 -14.55
N GLY A 38 11.68 16.88 -15.39
CA GLY A 38 12.79 15.98 -15.15
C GLY A 38 12.97 15.05 -16.35
N GLY A 39 14.21 14.88 -16.79
CA GLY A 39 14.52 14.13 -18.00
C GLY A 39 15.98 13.71 -18.08
N VAL A 40 16.30 12.96 -19.13
CA VAL A 40 17.68 12.54 -19.40
C VAL A 40 18.54 13.79 -19.61
N GLY A 41 19.62 13.90 -18.83
CA GLY A 41 20.54 15.06 -18.89
C GLY A 41 20.19 16.21 -17.94
N THR A 42 19.09 16.14 -17.19
CA THR A 42 18.79 17.08 -16.11
C THR A 42 19.25 16.53 -14.76
N PRO A 43 19.55 17.38 -13.75
CA PRO A 43 19.89 16.93 -12.41
C PRO A 43 18.77 16.06 -11.82
N SER A 44 19.07 14.80 -11.50
CA SER A 44 18.17 13.89 -10.78
C SER A 44 18.39 13.98 -9.28
N LEU A 45 17.35 13.65 -8.52
CA LEU A 45 17.42 13.54 -7.07
C LEU A 45 17.98 12.16 -6.66
N ILE A 46 17.49 11.10 -7.30
CA ILE A 46 17.88 9.72 -7.04
C ILE A 46 17.98 8.98 -8.38
N ASP A 47 19.15 8.40 -8.66
CA ASP A 47 19.34 7.46 -9.75
C ASP A 47 19.29 6.04 -9.21
N LEU A 48 18.34 5.24 -9.69
CA LEU A 48 18.20 3.86 -9.25
C LEU A 48 19.19 2.98 -10.01
N PRO A 49 19.88 2.04 -9.33
CA PRO A 49 20.84 1.13 -9.95
C PRO A 49 20.13 -0.03 -10.68
N ILE A 50 19.21 0.30 -11.58
CA ILE A 50 18.43 -0.65 -12.39
C ILE A 50 18.57 -0.27 -13.87
N PRO A 51 18.48 -1.24 -14.80
CA PRO A 51 18.68 -0.96 -16.22
C PRO A 51 17.63 0.02 -16.75
N PHE A 52 18.06 0.97 -17.58
CA PHE A 52 17.15 1.81 -18.34
C PHE A 52 16.74 1.07 -19.62
N ILE A 53 15.50 0.59 -19.68
CA ILE A 53 14.98 -0.20 -20.82
C ILE A 53 13.90 0.59 -21.56
N ILE A 54 14.14 0.86 -22.84
CA ILE A 54 13.18 1.49 -23.75
C ILE A 54 12.29 0.39 -24.36
N GLY A 55 10.97 0.56 -24.34
CA GLY A 55 10.04 -0.39 -24.98
C GLY A 55 8.98 -1.09 -24.10
N PRO A 56 9.21 -1.46 -22.81
CA PRO A 56 8.19 -2.19 -22.04
C PRO A 56 6.97 -1.31 -21.65
N SER A 57 7.09 0.01 -21.71
CA SER A 57 6.10 0.97 -21.21
C SER A 57 4.72 0.93 -21.90
N VAL A 58 4.60 0.41 -23.12
CA VAL A 58 3.37 0.59 -23.92
C VAL A 58 2.16 -0.07 -23.25
N TRP A 59 2.34 -1.29 -22.75
CA TRP A 59 1.28 -2.04 -22.06
C TRP A 59 1.24 -1.76 -20.56
N ASN A 60 2.36 -1.42 -19.95
CA ASN A 60 2.43 -1.24 -18.50
C ASN A 60 1.53 -0.09 -18.02
N ARG A 61 1.48 1.05 -18.71
CA ARG A 61 0.65 2.18 -18.25
C ARG A 61 -0.86 1.87 -18.29
N PRO A 62 -1.45 1.38 -19.39
CA PRO A 62 -2.87 1.01 -19.40
C PRO A 62 -3.23 -0.05 -18.36
N PHE A 63 -2.43 -1.11 -18.22
CA PHE A 63 -2.68 -2.14 -17.22
C PHE A 63 -2.51 -1.61 -15.79
N HIS A 64 -1.57 -0.69 -15.56
CA HIS A 64 -1.42 -0.04 -14.26
C HIS A 64 -2.68 0.73 -13.88
N PHE A 65 -3.24 1.53 -14.80
CA PHE A 65 -4.52 2.22 -14.56
C PHE A 65 -5.68 1.25 -14.36
N LEU A 66 -5.74 0.15 -15.12
CA LEU A 66 -6.76 -0.88 -14.93
C LEU A 66 -6.73 -1.45 -13.51
N PHE A 67 -5.58 -1.93 -13.07
CA PHE A 67 -5.44 -2.49 -11.72
C PHE A 67 -5.63 -1.43 -10.63
N ALA A 68 -5.25 -0.18 -10.87
CA ALA A 68 -5.50 0.93 -9.95
C ALA A 68 -7.00 1.15 -9.75
N TRP A 69 -7.79 1.17 -10.83
CA TRP A 69 -9.24 1.33 -10.75
C TRP A 69 -9.92 0.12 -10.11
N VAL A 70 -9.49 -1.11 -10.43
CA VAL A 70 -9.99 -2.32 -9.75
C VAL A 70 -9.71 -2.24 -8.25
N LEU A 71 -8.52 -1.82 -7.85
CA LEU A 71 -8.14 -1.63 -6.45
C LEU A 71 -9.01 -0.58 -5.76
N VAL A 72 -9.22 0.59 -6.39
CA VAL A 72 -10.05 1.68 -5.85
C VAL A 72 -11.50 1.23 -5.66
N LEU A 73 -12.11 0.64 -6.69
CA LEU A 73 -13.50 0.18 -6.63
C LEU A 73 -13.69 -0.93 -5.59
N THR A 74 -12.72 -1.85 -5.49
CA THR A 74 -12.73 -2.93 -4.49
C THR A 74 -12.54 -2.37 -3.09
N GLY A 75 -11.62 -1.41 -2.91
CA GLY A 75 -11.38 -0.73 -1.65
C GLY A 75 -12.60 0.04 -1.17
N LEU A 76 -13.28 0.77 -2.05
CA LEU A 76 -14.55 1.44 -1.75
C LEU A 76 -15.64 0.44 -1.36
N THR A 77 -15.77 -0.66 -2.10
CA THR A 77 -16.73 -1.74 -1.77
C THR A 77 -16.45 -2.32 -0.38
N TYR A 78 -15.17 -2.55 -0.06
CA TYR A 78 -14.74 -3.02 1.26
C TYR A 78 -15.04 -2.01 2.37
N MET A 79 -14.78 -0.72 2.14
CA MET A 79 -15.07 0.35 3.10
C MET A 79 -16.57 0.48 3.36
N VAL A 80 -17.38 0.60 2.30
CA VAL A 80 -18.85 0.69 2.40
C VAL A 80 -19.42 -0.53 3.12
N GLY A 81 -18.98 -1.74 2.73
CA GLY A 81 -19.37 -2.98 3.40
C GLY A 81 -18.97 -3.02 4.88
N SER A 82 -17.79 -2.50 5.22
CA SER A 82 -17.30 -2.42 6.61
C SER A 82 -18.06 -1.39 7.46
N PHE A 83 -18.53 -0.30 6.86
CA PHE A 83 -19.39 0.68 7.50
C PHE A 83 -20.80 0.12 7.76
N ILE A 84 -21.40 -0.53 6.75
CA ILE A 84 -22.74 -1.13 6.85
C ILE A 84 -22.77 -2.24 7.91
N THR A 85 -21.72 -3.04 8.00
CA THR A 85 -21.64 -4.18 8.95
C THR A 85 -21.17 -3.79 10.36
N GLN A 86 -20.89 -2.51 10.65
CA GLN A 86 -20.28 -2.04 11.90
C GLN A 86 -18.94 -2.71 12.26
N HIS A 87 -18.33 -3.47 11.35
CA HIS A 87 -17.05 -4.15 11.54
C HIS A 87 -15.94 -3.14 11.86
N PHE A 88 -16.02 -1.95 11.28
CA PHE A 88 -15.11 -0.84 11.53
C PHE A 88 -15.05 -0.39 13.00
N ARG A 89 -16.20 -0.39 13.69
CA ARG A 89 -16.32 0.09 15.07
C ARG A 89 -16.03 -0.99 16.11
N LYS A 90 -16.24 -2.27 15.76
CA LYS A 90 -16.07 -3.42 16.66
C LYS A 90 -14.67 -4.03 16.62
N ASP A 91 -14.02 -4.07 15.44
CA ASP A 91 -12.77 -4.84 15.24
C ASP A 91 -11.54 -4.01 14.86
N LEU A 92 -11.73 -2.84 14.22
CA LEU A 92 -10.63 -2.03 13.68
C LEU A 92 -10.15 -0.91 14.62
N LEU A 93 -11.04 -0.28 15.39
CA LEU A 93 -10.66 0.77 16.35
C LEU A 93 -10.14 0.13 17.66
N PRO A 94 -8.86 0.34 18.03
CA PRO A 94 -8.35 -0.09 19.33
C PRO A 94 -9.18 0.57 20.44
N ALA A 95 -9.50 -0.17 21.50
CA ALA A 95 -10.13 0.40 22.68
C ALA A 95 -9.23 1.52 23.24
N LYS A 96 -9.81 2.64 23.71
CA LYS A 96 -9.05 3.81 24.22
C LYS A 96 -8.00 3.44 25.28
N ALA A 97 -8.19 2.34 26.01
CA ALA A 97 -7.26 1.80 27.00
C ALA A 97 -5.94 1.26 26.41
N ASP A 98 -5.94 0.82 25.15
CA ASP A 98 -4.77 0.23 24.48
C ASP A 98 -3.87 1.26 23.77
N LEU A 99 -4.30 2.51 23.66
CA LEU A 99 -3.56 3.63 23.07
C LEU A 99 -2.53 4.27 24.01
N ARG A 100 -2.31 3.72 25.21
CA ARG A 100 -1.27 4.23 26.14
C ARG A 100 0.11 4.01 25.53
N TRP A 101 0.87 5.10 25.37
CA TRP A 101 2.23 5.15 24.81
C TRP A 101 3.16 4.04 25.33
N ASN A 102 3.11 3.73 26.63
CA ASN A 102 3.95 2.70 27.25
C ASN A 102 3.66 1.27 26.74
N ARG A 103 2.42 0.96 26.31
CA ARG A 103 2.09 -0.35 25.71
C ARG A 103 2.53 -0.44 24.26
N ILE A 104 2.47 0.67 23.51
CA ILE A 104 2.96 0.73 22.13
C ILE A 104 4.48 0.48 22.10
N VAL A 105 5.24 1.18 22.96
CA VAL A 105 6.69 0.99 23.06
C VAL A 105 7.05 -0.42 23.55
N GLY A 106 6.31 -0.96 24.52
CA GLY A 106 6.50 -2.34 24.99
C GLY A 106 6.28 -3.39 23.90
N VAL A 107 5.21 -3.24 23.09
CA VAL A 107 4.91 -4.18 22.00
C VAL A 107 5.90 -4.07 20.84
N VAL A 108 6.32 -2.85 20.48
CA VAL A 108 7.35 -2.63 19.44
C VAL A 108 8.68 -3.24 19.89
N SER A 109 9.06 -3.01 21.15
CA SER A 109 10.25 -3.63 21.77
C SER A 109 10.13 -5.16 21.80
N ASP A 110 8.98 -5.72 22.14
CA ASP A 110 8.77 -7.18 22.18
C ASP A 110 8.78 -7.82 20.79
N HIS A 111 8.26 -7.13 19.76
CA HIS A 111 8.37 -7.56 18.36
C HIS A 111 9.81 -7.49 17.84
N LEU A 112 10.57 -6.46 18.24
CA LEU A 112 12.00 -6.33 17.93
C LEU A 112 12.86 -7.35 18.69
N ARG A 113 12.44 -7.76 19.89
CA ARG A 113 13.17 -8.72 20.75
C ARG A 113 12.93 -10.18 20.41
N TRP A 114 12.20 -10.49 19.33
CA TRP A 114 11.98 -11.86 18.83
C TRP A 114 11.51 -12.83 19.93
N LYS A 115 10.77 -12.34 20.93
CA LYS A 115 10.34 -13.19 22.05
C LYS A 115 9.06 -13.91 21.61
N ARG A 116 9.24 -15.15 21.15
CA ARG A 116 8.15 -16.07 20.77
C ARG A 116 7.19 -16.22 21.96
N ARG A 117 6.02 -15.57 21.90
CA ARG A 117 4.97 -15.76 22.90
C ARG A 117 4.19 -17.03 22.56
N GLU A 118 4.07 -17.88 23.58
CA GLU A 118 3.39 -19.16 23.56
C GLU A 118 1.96 -19.08 23.06
N ALA A 119 1.51 -20.22 22.55
CA ALA A 119 0.41 -20.45 21.64
C ALA A 119 -1.02 -20.26 22.21
N ASP A 120 -1.22 -19.46 23.28
CA ASP A 120 -2.51 -19.40 24.00
C ASP A 120 -3.24 -18.04 24.00
N ALA A 121 -2.83 -17.09 23.16
CA ALA A 121 -3.54 -15.81 22.98
C ALA A 121 -4.16 -15.64 21.59
N ALA A 122 -4.86 -16.68 21.12
CA ALA A 122 -5.39 -16.82 19.76
C ALA A 122 -6.57 -15.89 19.38
N SER A 123 -6.78 -14.70 19.98
CA SER A 123 -8.03 -13.96 19.77
C SER A 123 -7.97 -12.45 19.61
N THR A 124 -6.81 -11.79 19.55
CA THR A 124 -6.84 -10.32 19.34
C THR A 124 -5.65 -9.85 18.54
N TYR A 125 -5.90 -9.29 17.36
CA TYR A 125 -4.91 -8.55 16.59
C TYR A 125 -4.11 -7.63 17.51
N ASN A 126 -2.79 -7.69 17.37
CA ASN A 126 -1.91 -6.85 18.16
C ASN A 126 -2.20 -5.37 17.88
N VAL A 127 -2.16 -4.51 18.90
CA VAL A 127 -2.48 -3.06 18.77
C VAL A 127 -1.64 -2.41 17.67
N VAL A 128 -0.37 -2.81 17.57
CA VAL A 128 0.54 -2.37 16.50
C VAL A 128 0.03 -2.79 15.13
N GLN A 129 -0.42 -4.03 14.95
CA GLN A 129 -0.98 -4.49 13.67
C GLN A 129 -2.23 -3.69 13.27
N ARG A 130 -3.14 -3.43 14.22
CA ARG A 130 -4.35 -2.62 13.95
C ARG A 130 -4.01 -1.19 13.55
N LEU A 131 -3.07 -0.56 14.26
CA LEU A 131 -2.60 0.78 13.93
C LEU A 131 -1.90 0.82 12.56
N THR A 132 -1.07 -0.18 12.25
CA THR A 132 -0.46 -0.29 10.92
C THR A 132 -1.51 -0.45 9.83
N TYR A 133 -2.53 -1.28 10.03
CA TYR A 133 -3.62 -1.43 9.05
C TYR A 133 -4.41 -0.14 8.86
N LEU A 134 -4.72 0.58 9.93
CA LEU A 134 -5.36 1.90 9.82
C LEU A 134 -4.49 2.90 9.07
N ALA A 135 -3.18 2.97 9.38
CA ALA A 135 -2.25 3.84 8.69
C ALA A 135 -2.13 3.49 7.21
N VAL A 136 -2.13 2.20 6.86
CA VAL A 136 -2.08 1.75 5.47
C VAL A 136 -3.38 2.11 4.74
N VAL A 137 -4.54 1.83 5.33
CA VAL A 137 -5.86 2.05 4.68
C VAL A 137 -6.21 3.54 4.57
N PHE A 138 -5.94 4.35 5.59
CA PHE A 138 -6.36 5.76 5.63
C PHE A 138 -5.23 6.77 5.37
N GLY A 139 -3.98 6.34 5.41
CA GLY A 139 -2.83 7.17 5.07
C GLY A 139 -2.22 6.75 3.74
N LEU A 140 -1.68 5.52 3.68
CA LEU A 140 -0.85 5.08 2.57
C LEU A 140 -1.65 4.91 1.26
N PHE A 141 -2.77 4.20 1.27
CA PHE A 141 -3.58 4.01 0.06
C PHE A 141 -4.11 5.35 -0.51
N PRO A 142 -4.66 6.27 0.31
CA PRO A 142 -5.02 7.61 -0.17
C PRO A 142 -3.84 8.40 -0.73
N ALA A 143 -2.66 8.30 -0.12
CA ALA A 143 -1.44 8.94 -0.65
C ALA A 143 -1.01 8.35 -2.00
N ILE A 144 -1.06 7.02 -2.18
CA ILE A 144 -0.81 6.35 -3.46
C ILE A 144 -1.82 6.80 -4.52
N LEU A 145 -3.10 6.87 -4.16
CA LEU A 145 -4.16 7.31 -5.07
C LEU A 145 -3.95 8.77 -5.50
N TRP A 146 -3.71 9.67 -4.55
CA TRP A 146 -3.46 11.07 -4.85
C TRP A 146 -2.24 11.26 -5.74
N THR A 147 -1.09 10.70 -5.35
CA THR A 147 0.14 10.79 -6.15
C THR A 147 -0.01 10.15 -7.54
N GLY A 148 -0.75 9.05 -7.67
CA GLY A 148 -1.05 8.42 -8.96
C GLY A 148 -1.94 9.29 -9.86
N LEU A 149 -2.99 9.91 -9.30
CA LEU A 149 -3.84 10.85 -10.02
C LEU A 149 -3.05 12.10 -10.44
N ALA A 150 -2.16 12.60 -9.59
CA ALA A 150 -1.28 13.74 -9.87
C ALA A 150 -0.27 13.45 -11.00
N MET A 151 0.07 12.19 -11.26
CA MET A 151 0.91 11.80 -12.41
C MET A 151 0.12 11.68 -13.73
N SER A 152 -1.23 11.69 -13.68
CA SER A 152 -2.07 11.51 -14.86
C SER A 152 -2.37 12.84 -15.54
N PHE A 153 -1.77 13.09 -16.71
CA PHE A 153 -2.04 14.29 -17.51
C PHE A 153 -3.51 14.49 -17.87
N GLY A 154 -4.27 13.40 -18.04
CA GLY A 154 -5.72 13.49 -18.30
C GLY A 154 -6.52 13.97 -17.09
N VAL A 155 -6.04 13.73 -15.88
CA VAL A 155 -6.68 14.21 -14.65
C VAL A 155 -6.21 15.62 -14.34
N THR A 156 -4.91 15.89 -14.46
CA THR A 156 -4.34 17.21 -14.12
C THR A 156 -4.65 18.30 -15.13
N SER A 157 -5.06 17.95 -16.35
CA SER A 157 -5.63 18.93 -17.28
C SER A 157 -6.95 19.53 -16.78
N VAL A 158 -7.71 18.77 -15.98
CA VAL A 158 -8.96 19.22 -15.35
C VAL A 158 -8.71 19.73 -13.93
N PHE A 159 -7.87 19.02 -13.16
CA PHE A 159 -7.56 19.29 -11.76
C PHE A 159 -6.04 19.48 -11.54
N PRO A 160 -5.44 20.58 -12.02
CA PRO A 160 -3.99 20.80 -11.95
C PRO A 160 -3.48 20.89 -10.51
N ILE A 161 -4.34 21.28 -9.57
CA ILE A 161 -4.03 21.37 -8.14
C ILE A 161 -3.49 20.07 -7.56
N LEU A 162 -3.88 18.92 -8.11
CA LEU A 162 -3.41 17.62 -7.63
C LEU A 162 -1.89 17.45 -7.79
N ALA A 163 -1.31 18.00 -8.86
CA ALA A 163 0.13 17.98 -9.10
C ALA A 163 0.84 19.17 -8.45
N THR A 164 0.29 20.38 -8.57
CA THR A 164 0.95 21.59 -8.04
C THR A 164 1.06 21.57 -6.52
N ALA A 165 0.07 21.00 -5.82
CA ALA A 165 0.13 20.81 -4.36
C ALA A 165 1.25 19.86 -3.91
N LEU A 166 1.71 18.96 -4.79
CA LEU A 166 2.84 18.07 -4.54
C LEU A 166 4.19 18.68 -4.99
N GLY A 167 4.17 19.90 -5.55
CA GLY A 167 5.35 20.54 -6.13
C GLY A 167 5.66 20.08 -7.56
N GLY A 168 4.68 19.51 -8.28
CA GLY A 168 4.75 19.21 -9.70
C GLY A 168 4.74 17.72 -10.06
N HIS A 169 4.69 17.42 -11.36
CA HIS A 169 4.54 16.05 -11.87
C HIS A 169 5.69 15.10 -11.50
N GLN A 170 6.94 15.58 -11.48
CA GLN A 170 8.05 14.72 -11.07
C GLN A 170 8.08 14.49 -9.55
N SER A 171 7.75 15.51 -8.76
CA SER A 171 7.57 15.34 -7.32
C SER A 171 6.50 14.28 -7.02
N ALA A 172 5.36 14.32 -7.72
CA ALA A 172 4.30 13.32 -7.59
C ALA A 172 4.82 11.90 -7.87
N ARG A 173 5.65 11.73 -8.91
CA ARG A 173 6.26 10.45 -9.24
C ARG A 173 7.22 9.94 -8.17
N THR A 174 8.05 10.81 -7.61
CA THR A 174 8.99 10.46 -6.54
C THR A 174 8.26 10.09 -5.25
N LEU A 175 7.21 10.83 -4.89
CA LEU A 175 6.35 10.53 -3.74
C LEU A 175 5.55 9.23 -3.95
N HIS A 176 5.05 8.99 -5.17
CA HIS A 176 4.38 7.74 -5.50
C HIS A 176 5.31 6.54 -5.32
N PHE A 177 6.54 6.63 -5.84
CA PHE A 177 7.55 5.61 -5.65
C PHE A 177 7.85 5.36 -4.16
N ALA A 178 8.01 6.42 -3.36
CA ALA A 178 8.21 6.28 -1.91
C ALA A 178 7.03 5.56 -1.23
N CYS A 179 5.78 5.88 -1.61
CA CYS A 179 4.60 5.20 -1.09
C CYS A 179 4.56 3.72 -1.48
N VAL A 180 4.94 3.38 -2.72
CA VAL A 180 5.03 1.98 -3.17
C VAL A 180 6.11 1.21 -2.40
N VAL A 181 7.25 1.82 -2.10
CA VAL A 181 8.29 1.21 -1.24
C VAL A 181 7.77 0.92 0.16
N LEU A 182 7.04 1.87 0.77
CA LEU A 182 6.40 1.66 2.07
C LEU A 182 5.34 0.53 2.02
N LEU A 183 4.57 0.45 0.94
CA LEU A 183 3.60 -0.61 0.74
C LEU A 183 4.28 -1.98 0.60
N LEU A 184 5.39 -2.05 -0.16
CA LEU A 184 6.19 -3.26 -0.30
C LEU A 184 6.75 -3.72 1.05
N LEU A 185 7.32 -2.80 1.83
CA LEU A 185 7.81 -3.10 3.18
C LEU A 185 6.69 -3.67 4.06
N PHE A 186 5.51 -3.03 4.03
CA PHE A 186 4.35 -3.53 4.75
C PHE A 186 3.96 -4.94 4.31
N VAL A 187 3.88 -5.22 3.00
CA VAL A 187 3.55 -6.54 2.47
C VAL A 187 4.58 -7.59 2.89
N ILE A 188 5.87 -7.27 2.83
CA ILE A 188 6.95 -8.16 3.28
C ILE A 188 6.78 -8.51 4.76
N VAL A 189 6.61 -7.50 5.62
CA VAL A 189 6.40 -7.69 7.06
C VAL A 189 5.12 -8.50 7.32
N HIS A 190 4.04 -8.21 6.59
CA HIS A 190 2.78 -8.94 6.68
C HIS A 190 2.94 -10.43 6.33
N ILE A 191 3.63 -10.75 5.23
CA ILE A 191 3.91 -12.13 4.81
C ILE A 191 4.86 -12.82 5.80
N LEU A 192 5.87 -12.14 6.33
CA LEU A 192 6.75 -12.71 7.36
C LEU A 192 5.97 -13.10 8.62
N MET A 193 5.07 -12.22 9.10
CA MET A 193 4.18 -12.55 10.22
C MET A 193 3.28 -13.76 9.91
N LEU A 194 2.77 -13.86 8.68
CA LEU A 194 1.97 -14.99 8.21
C LEU A 194 2.78 -16.31 8.21
N CYS A 195 4.03 -16.27 7.74
CA CYS A 195 4.94 -17.42 7.76
C CYS A 195 5.24 -17.88 9.19
N LEU A 196 5.49 -16.94 10.11
CA LEU A 196 5.76 -17.25 11.52
C LEU A 196 4.54 -17.83 12.26
N ALA A 197 3.32 -17.39 11.90
CA ALA A 197 2.08 -17.87 12.50
C ALA A 197 1.58 -19.22 11.91
N GLY A 198 2.13 -19.64 10.77
CA GLY A 198 1.73 -20.85 10.06
C GLY A 198 1.00 -20.53 8.75
N PHE A 199 1.79 -20.24 7.71
CA PHE A 199 1.34 -19.74 6.40
C PHE A 199 0.11 -20.49 5.85
N TRP A 200 0.23 -21.81 5.69
CA TRP A 200 -0.80 -22.63 5.06
C TRP A 200 -2.11 -22.68 5.86
N ARG A 201 -2.04 -22.62 7.19
CA ARG A 201 -3.24 -22.61 8.04
C ARG A 201 -4.01 -21.31 7.83
N SER A 202 -3.31 -20.18 7.88
CA SER A 202 -3.91 -18.85 7.73
C SER A 202 -4.41 -18.58 6.31
N VAL A 203 -3.67 -19.02 5.27
CA VAL A 203 -4.14 -18.92 3.88
C VAL A 203 -5.38 -19.77 3.66
N ARG A 204 -5.40 -21.00 4.18
CA ARG A 204 -6.59 -21.88 4.07
C ARG A 204 -7.81 -21.24 4.70
N THR A 205 -7.70 -20.66 5.90
CA THR A 205 -8.82 -19.94 6.53
C THR A 205 -9.31 -18.75 5.70
N MET A 206 -8.43 -18.09 4.95
CA MET A 206 -8.81 -16.99 4.04
C MET A 206 -9.42 -17.47 2.72
N ILE A 207 -9.32 -18.76 2.38
CA ILE A 207 -9.93 -19.36 1.20
C ILE A 207 -11.26 -20.02 1.58
N THR A 208 -11.24 -20.92 2.57
CA THR A 208 -12.40 -21.74 2.94
C THR A 208 -13.35 -21.05 3.90
N GLY A 209 -12.89 -20.02 4.60
CA GLY A 209 -13.59 -19.45 5.75
C GLY A 209 -13.34 -20.21 7.03
#